data_AF-A0AAW3A3B0-F1
#
_entry.id   AF-A0AAW3A3B0-F1
#
_cell.length_a   1.000
_cell.length_b   1.000
_cell.length_c   1.000
_cell.angle_alpha   90.00
_cell.angle_beta   90.00
_cell.angle_gamma   90.00
#
_symmetry.space_group_name_H-M   'P 1'
#
loop_
_entity.id
_entity.type
_entity.pdbx_description
1 polymer ?
#
loop_
_entity_poly.entity_id
_entity_poly.type
_entity_poly.pdbx_seq_one_letter_code
_entity_poly.pdbx_strand_id
1 'polypeptide(L)'
;MRRRCLLVDTIRLLGFSGMEVVLLRCPKFYAKENLMTVFPEAERRAQFIRAAQASGESSEANYYLLYTFQSADFVRSEDLAMLDGDESQDLTGADDEATTGESSTAPSPVCPRLKTEDDFSELIRISPTSVEWKDRSRERFFSFMAAARARLEKYFGSANESSSCFFMDWPDPATGLPICTERGATIFSDADAIQQFFSFNSVLIAGPGGGCRMIEHPRFGLNIYPAVGVLVVPRDAEGSLCEVIRSFAA
;
A
#
# COMPACT_ATOMS: atom_id res chain seq x y z
N MET A 1 -18.73 2.27 7.70
CA MET A 1 -18.10 3.60 7.51
C MET A 1 -17.29 3.69 6.21
N ARG A 2 -16.26 2.84 6.00
CA ARG A 2 -15.32 2.79 4.84
C ARG A 2 -15.68 3.63 3.60
N ARG A 3 -16.72 3.30 2.82
CA ARG A 3 -17.12 4.03 1.59
C ARG A 3 -17.33 5.55 1.74
N ARG A 4 -17.55 6.10 2.96
CA ARG A 4 -17.66 7.55 3.20
C ARG A 4 -16.32 8.30 3.18
N CYS A 5 -15.20 7.59 3.10
CA CYS A 5 -13.86 8.19 3.06
C CYS A 5 -13.30 8.27 1.63
N LEU A 6 -13.92 7.62 0.65
CA LEU A 6 -13.44 7.57 -0.73
C LEU A 6 -13.83 8.85 -1.49
N LEU A 7 -12.86 9.50 -2.15
CA LEU A 7 -13.06 10.75 -2.90
C LEU A 7 -12.72 10.60 -4.39
N VAL A 8 -11.63 9.89 -4.70
CA VAL A 8 -11.30 9.41 -6.04
C VAL A 8 -11.21 7.90 -5.94
N ASP A 9 -12.20 7.24 -6.55
CA ASP A 9 -12.20 5.79 -6.76
C ASP A 9 -11.09 5.39 -7.75
N THR A 10 -10.78 4.10 -7.83
CA THR A 10 -9.64 3.55 -8.57
C THR A 10 -9.51 4.10 -10.01
N ILE A 11 -8.54 4.99 -10.24
CA ILE A 11 -8.14 5.49 -11.56
C ILE A 11 -6.81 4.88 -12.00
N ARG A 12 -6.64 4.69 -13.32
CA ARG A 12 -5.37 4.34 -13.95
C ARG A 12 -4.68 5.59 -14.45
N LEU A 13 -3.37 5.70 -14.24
CA LEU A 13 -2.59 6.86 -14.66
C LEU A 13 -2.01 6.65 -16.06
N LEU A 14 -2.16 7.64 -16.96
CA LEU A 14 -1.61 7.53 -18.32
C LEU A 14 -0.08 7.55 -18.33
N GLY A 15 0.53 8.36 -17.45
CA GLY A 15 1.99 8.45 -17.30
C GLY A 15 2.62 7.32 -16.48
N PHE A 16 1.83 6.46 -15.82
CA PHE A 16 2.32 5.40 -14.93
C PHE A 16 1.55 4.10 -15.18
N SER A 17 1.84 3.45 -16.30
CA SER A 17 1.24 2.17 -16.73
C SER A 17 1.24 1.11 -15.62
N GLY A 18 0.09 0.47 -15.38
CA GLY A 18 -0.05 -0.55 -14.32
C GLY A 18 -0.09 -0.01 -12.88
N MET A 19 0.02 1.32 -12.68
CA MET A 19 -0.25 1.96 -11.39
C MET A 19 -1.72 2.38 -11.32
N GLU A 20 -2.38 2.02 -10.23
CA GLU A 20 -3.70 2.54 -9.86
C GLU A 20 -3.59 3.51 -8.70
N VAL A 21 -4.50 4.49 -8.65
CA VAL A 21 -4.56 5.51 -7.59
C VAL A 21 -5.93 5.56 -6.95
N VAL A 22 -5.94 5.72 -5.63
CA VAL A 22 -7.13 5.90 -4.79
C VAL A 22 -6.89 7.08 -3.84
N LEU A 23 -7.79 8.07 -3.81
CA LEU A 23 -7.75 9.17 -2.85
C LEU A 23 -8.80 8.98 -1.75
N LEU A 24 -8.34 8.97 -0.51
CA LEU A 24 -9.15 8.86 0.70
C LEU A 24 -9.07 10.12 1.55
N ARG A 25 -10.19 10.61 2.08
CA ARG A 25 -10.21 11.51 3.25
C ARG A 25 -9.92 10.71 4.51
N CYS A 26 -8.87 11.07 5.23
CA CYS A 26 -8.49 10.45 6.49
C CYS A 26 -9.35 11.02 7.65
N PRO A 27 -9.97 10.18 8.50
CA PRO A 27 -10.59 10.62 9.73
C PRO A 27 -9.58 11.28 10.69
N LYS A 28 -9.97 12.39 11.32
CA LYS A 28 -9.11 13.15 12.27
C LYS A 28 -8.54 12.29 13.40
N PHE A 29 -9.29 11.30 13.88
CA PHE A 29 -8.86 10.39 14.94
C PHE A 29 -7.66 9.55 14.49
N TYR A 30 -7.77 8.85 13.36
CA TYR A 30 -6.66 8.13 12.76
C TYR A 30 -5.47 9.04 12.48
N ALA A 31 -5.73 10.23 11.90
CA ALA A 31 -4.67 11.21 11.62
C ALA A 31 -3.90 11.61 12.88
N LYS A 32 -4.59 11.84 14.00
CA LYS A 32 -3.95 12.19 15.27
C LYS A 32 -3.05 11.09 15.82
N GLU A 33 -3.48 9.83 15.72
CA GLU A 33 -2.75 8.70 16.31
C GLU A 33 -1.66 8.12 15.40
N ASN A 34 -1.83 8.21 14.07
CA ASN A 34 -1.02 7.48 13.09
C ASN A 34 -0.33 8.38 12.04
N LEU A 35 -0.73 9.65 11.88
CA LEU A 35 -0.12 10.57 10.90
C LEU A 35 0.68 11.69 11.58
N MET A 36 0.11 12.39 12.56
CA MET A 36 0.82 13.47 13.29
C MET A 36 2.05 12.94 14.07
N THR A 37 1.98 11.68 14.50
CA THR A 37 3.03 10.92 15.21
C THR A 37 4.18 10.45 14.31
N VAL A 38 3.97 10.41 12.99
CA VAL A 38 5.00 10.06 11.97
C VAL A 38 5.48 11.32 11.24
N PHE A 39 4.57 12.25 10.93
CA PHE A 39 4.78 13.49 10.18
C PHE A 39 4.38 14.73 11.01
N PRO A 40 5.23 15.23 11.94
CA PRO A 40 4.89 16.38 12.77
C PRO A 40 4.62 17.68 11.98
N GLU A 41 5.21 17.83 10.79
CA GLU A 41 4.91 18.97 9.89
C GLU A 41 3.48 18.92 9.33
N ALA A 42 2.86 17.74 9.23
CA ALA A 42 1.45 17.62 8.87
C ALA A 42 0.51 18.19 9.95
N GLU A 43 0.90 18.15 11.24
CA GLU A 43 0.15 18.88 12.27
C GLU A 43 0.45 20.38 12.22
N ARG A 44 1.72 20.79 12.10
CA ARG A 44 2.12 22.20 11.97
C ARG A 44 1.35 22.89 10.84
N ARG A 45 1.24 22.26 9.66
CA ARG A 45 0.46 22.78 8.52
C ARG A 45 -1.04 22.84 8.81
N ALA A 46 -1.61 21.82 9.44
CA ALA A 46 -3.03 21.83 9.82
C ALA A 46 -3.35 22.88 10.90
N GLN A 47 -2.41 23.21 11.78
CA GLN A 47 -2.52 24.34 12.72
C GLN A 47 -2.44 25.67 11.97
N PHE A 48 -1.48 25.84 11.05
CA PHE A 48 -1.34 27.03 10.21
C PHE A 48 -2.60 27.33 9.39
N ILE A 49 -3.16 26.34 8.68
CA ILE A 49 -4.40 26.50 7.89
C ILE A 49 -5.56 27.02 8.76
N ARG A 50 -5.74 26.44 9.96
CA ARG A 50 -6.78 26.86 10.92
C ARG A 50 -6.55 28.27 11.47
N ALA A 51 -5.29 28.66 11.69
CA ALA A 51 -4.95 29.99 12.21
C ALA A 51 -5.10 31.09 11.15
N ALA A 52 -4.69 30.82 9.91
CA ALA A 52 -4.68 31.79 8.81
C ALA A 52 -6.09 32.30 8.42
N GLN A 53 -7.14 31.52 8.71
CA GLN A 53 -8.53 31.84 8.32
C GLN A 53 -9.45 32.18 9.50
N ALA A 54 -8.92 32.34 10.73
CA ALA A 54 -9.66 32.80 11.90
C ALA A 54 -10.19 34.26 11.79
N SER A 55 -10.03 34.88 10.63
CA SER A 55 -10.39 36.26 10.26
C SER A 55 -11.62 36.40 9.37
N GLY A 56 -12.24 35.29 8.90
CA GLY A 56 -13.38 35.36 7.98
C GLY A 56 -14.29 34.13 7.96
N GLU A 57 -13.80 32.99 7.47
CA GLU A 57 -14.60 31.77 7.29
C GLU A 57 -13.90 30.53 7.86
N SER A 58 -14.68 29.63 8.45
CA SER A 58 -14.16 28.47 9.18
C SER A 58 -13.88 27.29 8.26
N SER A 59 -12.83 27.38 7.41
CA SER A 59 -12.32 26.19 6.75
C SER A 59 -11.54 25.31 7.73
N GLU A 60 -11.77 24.02 7.62
CA GLU A 60 -11.18 22.99 8.46
C GLU A 60 -10.00 22.34 7.73
N ALA A 61 -8.86 22.16 8.40
CA ALA A 61 -7.77 21.38 7.84
C ALA A 61 -8.14 19.88 7.83
N ASN A 62 -8.21 19.29 6.63
CA ASN A 62 -8.49 17.88 6.44
C ASN A 62 -7.19 17.12 6.10
N TYR A 63 -7.14 15.85 6.51
CA TYR A 63 -6.08 14.91 6.18
C TYR A 63 -6.53 13.96 5.06
N TYR A 64 -5.61 13.52 4.20
CA TYR A 64 -5.90 12.63 3.09
C TYR A 64 -4.79 11.61 2.87
N LEU A 65 -5.15 10.45 2.33
CA LEU A 65 -4.25 9.37 1.94
C LEU A 65 -4.42 9.12 0.43
N LEU A 66 -3.35 9.35 -0.33
CA LEU A 66 -3.26 9.10 -1.77
C LEU A 66 -2.53 7.77 -1.98
N TYR A 67 -3.30 6.68 -2.03
CA TYR A 67 -2.76 5.35 -2.24
C TYR A 67 -2.40 5.10 -3.70
N THR A 68 -1.29 4.41 -3.90
CA THR A 68 -0.92 3.76 -5.17
C THR A 68 -0.92 2.25 -5.00
N PHE A 69 -1.31 1.53 -6.05
CA PHE A 69 -1.16 0.07 -6.15
C PHE A 69 -0.55 -0.26 -7.52
N GLN A 70 0.62 -0.90 -7.53
CA GLN A 70 1.28 -1.38 -8.75
C GLN A 70 1.24 -2.90 -8.76
N SER A 71 0.79 -3.51 -9.87
CA SER A 71 0.88 -4.96 -10.09
C SER A 71 2.28 -5.41 -10.49
N ALA A 72 2.73 -6.57 -10.04
CA ALA A 72 3.96 -7.18 -10.53
C ALA A 72 3.92 -7.40 -12.05
N ASP A 73 5.06 -7.16 -12.72
CA ASP A 73 5.24 -7.31 -14.17
C ASP A 73 6.07 -8.55 -14.55
N PHE A 74 6.64 -9.25 -13.56
CA PHE A 74 7.39 -10.49 -13.74
C PHE A 74 6.49 -11.72 -13.51
N VAL A 75 6.57 -12.67 -14.44
CA VAL A 75 5.84 -13.96 -14.43
C VAL A 75 6.73 -15.01 -13.76
N ARG A 76 6.13 -16.05 -13.15
CA ARG A 76 6.88 -17.17 -12.55
C ARG A 76 7.75 -17.79 -13.63
N SER A 77 9.05 -17.96 -13.37
CA SER A 77 9.94 -18.67 -14.31
C SER A 77 9.54 -20.14 -14.49
N GLU A 78 8.78 -20.67 -13.53
CA GLU A 78 8.15 -22.01 -13.55
C GLU A 78 7.12 -22.14 -14.70
N ASP A 79 6.39 -21.07 -15.06
CA ASP A 79 5.31 -21.11 -16.07
C ASP A 79 5.84 -21.18 -17.52
N LEU A 80 7.06 -20.68 -17.75
CA LEU A 80 7.72 -20.77 -19.07
C LEU A 80 8.36 -22.14 -19.32
N ALA A 81 8.72 -22.89 -18.27
CA ALA A 81 9.31 -24.23 -18.41
C ALA A 81 8.29 -25.30 -18.83
N MET A 82 7.00 -25.09 -18.53
CA MET A 82 5.93 -26.05 -18.81
C MET A 82 5.39 -26.02 -20.26
N LEU A 83 5.90 -25.12 -21.12
CA LEU A 83 5.41 -24.96 -22.50
C LEU A 83 6.27 -25.65 -23.58
N ASP A 84 7.51 -26.04 -23.27
CA ASP A 84 8.45 -26.70 -24.19
C ASP A 84 8.87 -28.11 -23.70
N GLY A 85 8.11 -28.72 -22.78
CA GLY A 85 8.51 -29.89 -21.98
C GLY A 85 7.72 -31.19 -22.18
N ASP A 86 7.37 -31.56 -23.42
CA ASP A 86 6.72 -32.86 -23.71
C ASP A 86 7.74 -34.01 -23.82
N GLU A 87 8.16 -34.58 -22.69
CA GLU A 87 8.67 -35.95 -22.65
C GLU A 87 8.14 -36.73 -21.43
N SER A 88 7.50 -37.86 -21.73
CA SER A 88 7.01 -38.84 -20.74
C SER A 88 8.13 -39.64 -20.08
N GLN A 89 7.99 -39.97 -18.79
CA GLN A 89 8.66 -41.14 -18.22
C GLN A 89 7.95 -41.74 -16.99
N ASP A 90 7.36 -42.92 -17.17
CA ASP A 90 7.04 -43.86 -16.10
C ASP A 90 8.33 -44.35 -15.41
N LEU A 91 8.30 -44.54 -14.08
CA LEU A 91 9.05 -45.62 -13.39
C LEU A 91 8.33 -46.04 -12.09
N THR A 92 8.42 -47.33 -11.75
CA THR A 92 7.63 -48.00 -10.72
C THR A 92 8.46 -48.84 -9.72
N GLY A 93 8.10 -48.85 -8.44
CA GLY A 93 8.58 -49.77 -7.39
C GLY A 93 8.38 -49.18 -5.97
N ALA A 94 7.85 -49.80 -4.90
CA ALA A 94 7.69 -51.22 -4.48
C ALA A 94 8.96 -51.83 -3.82
N ASP A 95 9.00 -52.39 -2.60
CA ASP A 95 8.10 -52.51 -1.40
C ASP A 95 9.02 -52.62 -0.12
N ASP A 96 8.67 -52.89 1.16
CA ASP A 96 7.44 -53.10 1.97
C ASP A 96 7.75 -52.91 3.50
N GLU A 97 6.73 -53.02 4.38
CA GLU A 97 6.72 -53.37 5.83
C GLU A 97 7.61 -52.63 6.87
N ALA A 98 7.34 -52.65 8.19
CA ALA A 98 6.09 -52.63 8.99
C ALA A 98 6.44 -52.50 10.50
N THR A 99 5.73 -51.69 11.30
CA THR A 99 5.58 -51.92 12.76
C THR A 99 4.37 -51.17 13.35
N THR A 100 3.56 -51.85 14.16
CA THR A 100 2.35 -51.31 14.81
C THR A 100 2.59 -50.76 16.22
N GLY A 101 1.88 -49.70 16.60
CA GLY A 101 1.84 -49.20 17.98
C GLY A 101 0.66 -48.26 18.23
N GLU A 102 -0.46 -48.79 18.71
CA GLU A 102 -1.65 -48.01 19.09
C GLU A 102 -1.64 -47.65 20.59
N SER A 103 -2.05 -46.42 20.94
CA SER A 103 -3.05 -46.17 21.99
C SER A 103 -3.45 -44.69 22.09
N SER A 104 -4.68 -44.47 22.59
CA SER A 104 -5.23 -43.21 23.12
C SER A 104 -5.58 -42.09 22.11
N THR A 105 -6.86 -42.02 21.78
CA THR A 105 -7.48 -40.99 20.94
C THR A 105 -7.83 -39.71 21.71
N ALA A 106 -7.40 -38.55 21.22
CA ALA A 106 -8.04 -37.27 21.48
C ALA A 106 -8.32 -36.58 20.13
N PRO A 107 -9.53 -36.03 19.88
CA PRO A 107 -9.86 -35.41 18.60
C PRO A 107 -9.21 -34.03 18.48
N SER A 108 -7.94 -33.99 18.06
CA SER A 108 -7.33 -32.77 17.53
C SER A 108 -8.17 -32.27 16.35
N PRO A 109 -8.38 -30.94 16.21
CA PRO A 109 -9.09 -30.41 15.06
C PRO A 109 -8.32 -30.79 13.79
N VAL A 110 -9.02 -31.41 12.83
CA VAL A 110 -8.42 -31.80 11.56
C VAL A 110 -8.11 -30.52 10.78
N CYS A 111 -6.88 -30.04 10.91
CA CYS A 111 -6.30 -29.17 9.90
C CYS A 111 -6.48 -29.87 8.55
N PRO A 112 -7.15 -29.25 7.56
CA PRO A 112 -7.14 -29.78 6.21
C PRO A 112 -5.68 -29.99 5.81
N ARG A 113 -5.32 -31.20 5.38
CA ARG A 113 -4.00 -31.43 4.77
C ARG A 113 -3.87 -30.38 3.68
N LEU A 114 -2.88 -29.49 3.78
CA LEU A 114 -2.56 -28.62 2.66
C LEU A 114 -2.35 -29.53 1.46
N LYS A 115 -2.99 -29.22 0.35
CA LYS A 115 -2.53 -29.74 -0.93
C LYS A 115 -1.10 -29.27 -1.08
N THR A 116 -0.19 -30.22 -1.29
CA THR A 116 1.14 -29.91 -1.78
C THR A 116 0.98 -29.17 -3.11
N GLU A 117 1.81 -28.13 -3.30
CA GLU A 117 1.91 -27.37 -4.55
C GLU A 117 0.66 -26.56 -4.95
N ASP A 118 0.52 -25.34 -4.40
CA ASP A 118 -0.33 -24.28 -4.96
C ASP A 118 0.24 -22.87 -4.66
N ASP A 119 0.45 -22.11 -5.73
CA ASP A 119 0.45 -20.63 -5.88
C ASP A 119 0.93 -19.69 -4.75
N PHE A 120 2.20 -19.79 -4.32
CA PHE A 120 2.85 -18.75 -3.50
C PHE A 120 3.36 -17.57 -4.33
N SER A 121 2.84 -16.36 -4.07
CA SER A 121 3.31 -15.08 -4.65
C SER A 121 4.83 -14.90 -4.58
N GLU A 122 5.46 -14.58 -5.71
CA GLU A 122 6.91 -14.33 -5.76
C GLU A 122 7.35 -13.06 -5.03
N LEU A 123 6.44 -12.19 -4.56
CA LEU A 123 6.82 -11.09 -3.67
C LEU A 123 7.21 -11.57 -2.26
N ILE A 124 6.76 -12.77 -1.88
CA ILE A 124 7.11 -13.47 -0.63
C ILE A 124 8.50 -14.10 -0.75
N ARG A 125 8.79 -14.74 -1.89
CA ARG A 125 10.10 -15.33 -2.20
C ARG A 125 11.10 -14.19 -2.44
N ILE A 126 12.08 -14.00 -1.57
CA ILE A 126 13.12 -12.96 -1.75
C ILE A 126 14.09 -13.41 -2.86
N SER A 127 13.69 -13.20 -4.11
CA SER A 127 14.52 -13.36 -5.31
C SER A 127 15.14 -12.03 -5.74
N PRO A 128 16.27 -12.00 -6.49
CA PRO A 128 16.84 -10.78 -7.06
C PRO A 128 15.80 -9.99 -7.89
N THR A 129 15.05 -10.69 -8.74
CA THR A 129 13.96 -10.12 -9.55
C THR A 129 12.89 -9.43 -8.70
N SER A 130 12.52 -10.02 -7.56
CA SER A 130 11.56 -9.42 -6.62
C SER A 130 12.11 -8.14 -5.98
N VAL A 131 13.41 -8.06 -5.72
CA VAL A 131 14.08 -6.88 -5.13
C VAL A 131 14.18 -5.76 -6.16
N GLU A 132 14.71 -6.06 -7.35
CA GLU A 132 14.76 -5.12 -8.47
C GLU A 132 13.39 -4.54 -8.80
N TRP A 133 12.35 -5.37 -8.80
CA TRP A 133 10.98 -4.90 -9.04
C TRP A 133 10.44 -4.02 -7.90
N LYS A 134 10.75 -4.33 -6.64
CA LYS A 134 10.38 -3.49 -5.48
C LYS A 134 11.09 -2.13 -5.54
N ASP A 135 12.37 -2.09 -5.92
CA ASP A 135 13.11 -0.84 -6.15
C ASP A 135 12.53 -0.05 -7.33
N ARG A 136 12.30 -0.67 -8.51
CA ARG A 136 11.62 -0.02 -9.65
C ARG A 136 10.26 0.56 -9.22
N SER A 137 9.49 -0.18 -8.44
CA SER A 137 8.17 0.25 -7.95
C SER A 137 8.26 1.42 -6.98
N ARG A 138 9.28 1.46 -6.10
CA ARG A 138 9.55 2.61 -5.22
C ARG A 138 9.87 3.87 -6.02
N GLU A 139 10.78 3.79 -6.99
CA GLU A 139 11.18 4.97 -7.77
C GLU A 139 10.02 5.50 -8.64
N ARG A 140 9.16 4.62 -9.17
CA ARG A 140 7.92 5.01 -9.86
C ARG A 140 6.93 5.70 -8.92
N PHE A 141 6.78 5.20 -7.69
CA PHE A 141 5.95 5.80 -6.65
C PHE A 141 6.47 7.19 -6.25
N PHE A 142 7.76 7.33 -5.96
CA PHE A 142 8.39 8.63 -5.67
C PHE A 142 8.25 9.60 -6.84
N SER A 143 8.42 9.14 -8.09
CA SER A 143 8.21 9.95 -9.29
C SER A 143 6.77 10.44 -9.44
N PHE A 144 5.78 9.59 -9.13
CA PHE A 144 4.36 9.98 -9.11
C PHE A 144 4.09 11.00 -7.99
N MET A 145 4.60 10.77 -6.78
CA MET A 145 4.35 11.67 -5.64
C MET A 145 5.02 13.03 -5.81
N ALA A 146 6.24 13.08 -6.38
CA ALA A 146 6.88 14.33 -6.77
C ALA A 146 6.08 15.07 -7.87
N ALA A 147 5.57 14.36 -8.87
CA ALA A 147 4.73 14.95 -9.92
C ALA A 147 3.38 15.45 -9.38
N ALA A 148 2.76 14.72 -8.45
CA ALA A 148 1.53 15.12 -7.77
C ALA A 148 1.75 16.38 -6.92
N ARG A 149 2.80 16.40 -6.09
CA ARG A 149 3.23 17.58 -5.33
C ARG A 149 3.46 18.79 -6.24
N ALA A 150 4.25 18.64 -7.30
CA ALA A 150 4.55 19.71 -8.25
C ALA A 150 3.34 20.19 -9.10
N ARG A 151 2.23 19.42 -9.15
CA ARG A 151 0.93 19.94 -9.64
C ARG A 151 0.19 20.68 -8.54
N LEU A 152 0.08 20.11 -7.33
CA LEU A 152 -0.60 20.73 -6.19
C LEU A 152 0.01 22.08 -5.78
N GLU A 153 1.33 22.23 -5.88
CA GLU A 153 2.05 23.50 -5.65
C GLU A 153 1.59 24.63 -6.57
N LYS A 154 1.06 24.33 -7.77
CA LYS A 154 0.52 25.33 -8.71
C LYS A 154 -0.89 25.80 -8.35
N TYR A 155 -1.61 25.08 -7.49
CA TYR A 155 -2.97 25.42 -7.05
C TYR A 155 -3.02 25.89 -5.58
N PHE A 156 -2.14 25.36 -4.72
CA PHE A 156 -2.16 25.58 -3.27
C PHE A 156 -0.83 26.07 -2.68
N GLY A 157 0.23 26.09 -3.49
CA GLY A 157 1.53 26.63 -3.09
C GLY A 157 1.52 28.15 -2.98
N SER A 158 2.62 28.68 -2.45
CA SER A 158 2.86 30.11 -2.31
C SER A 158 4.31 30.40 -2.68
N ALA A 159 4.64 31.66 -3.00
CA ALA A 159 6.01 32.09 -3.27
C ALA A 159 6.94 31.97 -2.04
N ASN A 160 6.39 31.62 -0.87
CA ASN A 160 7.11 31.27 0.34
C ASN A 160 6.55 29.94 0.88
N GLU A 161 7.39 28.92 1.08
CA GLU A 161 6.95 27.61 1.61
C GLU A 161 6.31 27.73 3.01
N SER A 162 6.78 28.68 3.82
CA SER A 162 6.21 29.04 5.13
C SER A 162 4.78 29.61 5.05
N SER A 163 4.30 29.87 3.83
CA SER A 163 2.96 30.39 3.53
C SER A 163 2.19 29.52 2.53
N SER A 164 2.69 28.32 2.22
CA SER A 164 1.94 27.33 1.44
C SER A 164 0.70 26.84 2.22
N CYS A 165 -0.45 26.77 1.56
CA CYS A 165 -1.71 26.37 2.16
C CYS A 165 -1.90 24.84 2.22
N PHE A 166 -0.93 24.04 1.77
CA PHE A 166 -0.99 22.59 1.82
C PHE A 166 0.30 21.95 2.37
N PHE A 167 0.21 20.67 2.73
CA PHE A 167 1.33 19.77 2.98
C PHE A 167 1.19 18.50 2.14
N MET A 168 2.30 17.97 1.66
CA MET A 168 2.39 16.65 1.07
C MET A 168 3.76 16.02 1.36
N ASP A 169 3.74 14.79 1.87
CA ASP A 169 4.90 13.93 2.13
C ASP A 169 4.46 12.46 1.95
N TRP A 170 5.38 11.52 2.02
CA TRP A 170 5.13 10.08 1.95
C TRP A 170 6.17 9.33 2.78
N PRO A 171 5.82 8.17 3.36
CA PRO A 171 6.82 7.33 3.98
C PRO A 171 7.68 6.65 2.89
N ASP A 172 8.93 6.35 3.23
CA ASP A 172 9.68 5.29 2.56
C ASP A 172 9.00 3.94 2.84
N PRO A 173 8.52 3.19 1.83
CA PRO A 173 7.88 1.90 2.05
C PRO A 173 8.80 0.83 2.69
N ALA A 174 10.12 1.04 2.72
CA ALA A 174 11.06 0.12 3.37
C ALA A 174 11.26 0.41 4.88
N THR A 175 10.99 1.63 5.37
CA THR A 175 11.24 2.03 6.77
C THR A 175 10.04 2.67 7.49
N GLY A 176 9.00 3.07 6.76
CA GLY A 176 7.84 3.80 7.30
C GLY A 176 8.15 5.23 7.75
N LEU A 177 9.35 5.76 7.47
CA LEU A 177 9.79 7.11 7.87
C LEU A 177 9.50 8.14 6.76
N PRO A 178 9.20 9.41 7.09
CA PRO A 178 8.98 10.46 6.10
C PRO A 178 10.16 10.67 5.14
N ILE A 179 9.86 10.99 3.87
CA ILE A 179 10.86 11.29 2.83
C ILE A 179 11.17 12.79 2.76
N CYS A 180 10.16 13.67 2.85
CA CYS A 180 10.32 15.10 2.63
C CYS A 180 10.52 15.92 3.92
N THR A 181 10.12 15.42 5.10
CA THR A 181 10.11 16.20 6.35
C THR A 181 10.76 15.46 7.54
N GLU A 182 10.90 16.17 8.66
CA GLU A 182 11.49 15.63 9.89
C GLU A 182 10.67 14.45 10.43
N ARG A 183 11.33 13.32 10.71
CA ARG A 183 10.69 12.13 11.30
C ARG A 183 10.04 12.43 12.65
N GLY A 184 8.83 11.90 12.85
CA GLY A 184 8.16 11.85 14.15
C GLY A 184 8.73 10.77 15.09
N ALA A 185 7.92 10.39 16.08
CA ALA A 185 8.28 9.41 17.10
C ALA A 185 7.90 7.95 16.72
N THR A 186 7.23 7.76 15.58
CA THR A 186 6.70 6.47 15.11
C THR A 186 6.94 6.30 13.61
N ILE A 187 6.74 5.07 13.12
CA ILE A 187 6.76 4.72 11.70
C ILE A 187 5.34 4.54 11.16
N PHE A 188 5.13 4.79 9.87
CA PHE A 188 3.90 4.45 9.18
C PHE A 188 3.83 2.95 8.84
N SER A 189 2.63 2.38 8.86
CA SER A 189 2.37 0.98 8.49
C SER A 189 1.25 0.91 7.45
N ASP A 190 1.63 0.66 6.18
CA ASP A 190 0.67 0.47 5.09
C ASP A 190 -0.26 -0.73 5.34
N ALA A 191 0.22 -1.81 5.97
CA ALA A 191 -0.63 -2.96 6.29
C ALA A 191 -1.80 -2.58 7.22
N ASP A 192 -1.52 -1.88 8.32
CA ASP A 192 -2.53 -1.47 9.30
C ASP A 192 -3.47 -0.39 8.74
N ALA A 193 -2.92 0.56 7.98
CA ALA A 193 -3.71 1.58 7.29
C ALA A 193 -4.66 0.95 6.26
N ILE A 194 -4.17 0.02 5.44
CA ILE A 194 -4.98 -0.63 4.40
C ILE A 194 -6.11 -1.46 5.01
N GLN A 195 -5.85 -2.21 6.10
CA GLN A 195 -6.89 -2.97 6.79
C GLN A 195 -8.03 -2.09 7.36
N GLN A 196 -7.73 -0.86 7.78
CA GLN A 196 -8.73 0.06 8.29
C GLN A 196 -9.58 0.68 7.17
N PHE A 197 -8.94 1.19 6.11
CA PHE A 197 -9.62 1.96 5.07
C PHE A 197 -10.23 1.12 3.95
N PHE A 198 -9.51 0.12 3.46
CA PHE A 198 -9.95 -0.70 2.32
C PHE A 198 -10.80 -1.89 2.80
N SER A 199 -11.35 -2.64 1.85
CA SER A 199 -12.03 -3.92 2.11
C SER A 199 -11.37 -5.03 1.30
N PHE A 200 -10.04 -5.03 1.37
CA PHE A 200 -9.15 -6.05 0.83
C PHE A 200 -9.06 -7.20 1.83
N ASN A 201 -8.82 -8.42 1.34
CA ASN A 201 -8.51 -9.54 2.23
C ASN A 201 -7.08 -9.37 2.78
N SER A 202 -6.78 -10.01 3.90
CA SER A 202 -5.40 -10.13 4.38
C SER A 202 -5.07 -11.58 4.72
N VAL A 203 -3.99 -12.07 4.11
CA VAL A 203 -3.52 -13.44 4.26
C VAL A 203 -2.39 -13.45 5.29
N LEU A 204 -2.48 -14.35 6.28
CA LEU A 204 -1.38 -14.61 7.20
C LEU A 204 -0.50 -15.71 6.60
N ILE A 205 0.77 -15.42 6.36
CA ILE A 205 1.75 -16.38 5.84
C ILE A 205 2.74 -16.64 6.96
N ALA A 206 2.62 -17.82 7.58
CA ALA A 206 3.42 -18.24 8.72
C ALA A 206 4.41 -19.34 8.33
N GLY A 207 5.63 -19.24 8.86
CA GLY A 207 6.68 -20.25 8.76
C GLY A 207 7.43 -20.40 10.09
N PRO A 208 8.52 -21.20 10.12
CA PRO A 208 9.24 -21.49 11.36
C PRO A 208 9.84 -20.27 12.08
N GLY A 209 10.09 -19.16 11.35
CA GLY A 209 10.61 -17.90 11.90
C GLY A 209 9.54 -16.89 12.32
N GLY A 210 8.25 -17.26 12.36
CA GLY A 210 7.13 -16.34 12.56
C GLY A 210 6.28 -16.16 11.30
N GLY A 211 5.43 -15.14 11.26
CA GLY A 211 4.55 -14.91 10.10
C GLY A 211 4.39 -13.45 9.72
N CYS A 212 4.27 -13.19 8.43
CA CYS A 212 3.94 -11.89 7.86
C CYS A 212 2.46 -11.83 7.46
N ARG A 213 1.88 -10.64 7.44
CA ARG A 213 0.53 -10.41 6.90
C ARG A 213 0.65 -9.75 5.54
N MET A 214 0.13 -10.40 4.51
CA MET A 214 -0.05 -9.82 3.18
C MET A 214 -1.42 -9.17 3.03
N ILE A 215 -1.52 -8.24 2.09
CA ILE A 215 -2.77 -7.66 1.58
C ILE A 215 -3.06 -8.28 0.21
N GLU A 216 -4.30 -8.69 -0.02
CA GLU A 216 -4.76 -9.16 -1.33
C GLU A 216 -5.61 -8.07 -2.01
N HIS A 217 -5.11 -7.54 -3.12
CA HIS A 217 -5.82 -6.52 -3.91
C HIS A 217 -6.87 -7.19 -4.82
N PRO A 218 -8.15 -6.74 -4.82
CA PRO A 218 -9.27 -7.43 -5.46
C PRO A 218 -9.18 -7.54 -7.00
N ARG A 219 -8.16 -6.94 -7.63
CA ARG A 219 -7.88 -7.09 -9.07
C ARG A 219 -6.42 -7.49 -9.40
N PHE A 220 -5.55 -7.60 -8.41
CA PHE A 220 -4.12 -7.91 -8.61
C PHE A 220 -3.62 -9.06 -7.70
N GLY A 221 -4.49 -9.63 -6.87
CA GLY A 221 -4.12 -10.66 -5.90
C GLY A 221 -3.08 -10.18 -4.90
N LEU A 222 -2.17 -11.08 -4.53
CA LEU A 222 -1.06 -10.82 -3.61
C LEU A 222 0.14 -10.12 -4.28
N ASN A 223 0.18 -10.07 -5.62
CA ASN A 223 1.30 -9.55 -6.40
C ASN A 223 1.23 -8.01 -6.58
N ILE A 224 1.22 -7.28 -5.45
CA ILE A 224 1.14 -5.81 -5.42
C ILE A 224 2.26 -5.11 -4.65
N TYR A 225 2.59 -3.90 -5.11
CA TYR A 225 3.32 -2.88 -4.36
C TYR A 225 2.34 -1.77 -3.95
N PRO A 226 1.83 -1.79 -2.70
CA PRO A 226 1.11 -0.67 -2.12
C PRO A 226 2.08 0.40 -1.60
N ALA A 227 1.75 1.68 -1.78
CA ALA A 227 2.45 2.79 -1.12
C ALA A 227 1.58 4.06 -1.11
N VAL A 228 1.75 4.94 -0.11
CA VAL A 228 0.82 6.05 0.17
C VAL A 228 1.45 7.44 0.29
N GLY A 229 0.79 8.46 -0.28
CA GLY A 229 1.08 9.87 0.00
C GLY A 229 0.16 10.40 1.10
N VAL A 230 0.71 11.14 2.06
CA VAL A 230 -0.04 11.83 3.12
C VAL A 230 -0.18 13.31 2.75
N LEU A 231 -1.41 13.82 2.73
CA LEU A 231 -1.69 15.22 2.38
C LEU A 231 -2.52 15.92 3.45
N VAL A 232 -2.31 17.23 3.56
CA VAL A 232 -3.19 18.15 4.31
C VAL A 232 -3.56 19.30 3.39
N VAL A 233 -4.86 19.55 3.21
CA VAL A 233 -5.41 20.74 2.52
C VAL A 233 -6.58 21.32 3.31
N PRO A 234 -6.94 22.60 3.08
CA PRO A 234 -8.21 23.17 3.53
C PRO A 234 -9.41 22.36 3.03
N ARG A 235 -10.53 22.39 3.75
CA ARG A 235 -11.73 21.60 3.43
C ARG A 235 -12.43 22.08 2.16
N ASP A 236 -12.40 23.38 1.89
CA ASP A 236 -12.86 24.01 0.65
C ASP A 236 -12.02 23.61 -0.57
N ALA A 237 -10.70 23.38 -0.37
CA ALA A 237 -9.78 22.95 -1.41
C ALA A 237 -9.93 21.47 -1.85
N GLU A 238 -10.81 20.68 -1.21
CA GLU A 238 -10.97 19.25 -1.49
C GLU A 238 -11.41 18.96 -2.94
N GLY A 239 -12.27 19.81 -3.52
CA GLY A 239 -12.70 19.68 -4.92
C GLY A 239 -11.52 19.76 -5.88
N SER A 240 -10.74 20.84 -5.76
CA SER A 240 -9.53 21.08 -6.56
C SER A 240 -8.46 20.00 -6.34
N LEU A 241 -8.31 19.46 -5.12
CA LEU A 241 -7.45 18.30 -4.87
C LEU A 241 -7.90 17.08 -5.69
N CYS A 242 -9.20 16.77 -5.68
CA CYS A 242 -9.74 15.65 -6.45
C CYS A 242 -9.59 15.85 -7.97
N GLU A 243 -9.71 17.07 -8.47
CA GLU A 243 -9.46 17.41 -9.88
C GLU A 243 -7.99 17.25 -10.26
N VAL A 244 -7.06 17.74 -9.43
CA VAL A 244 -5.61 17.56 -9.65
C VAL A 244 -5.23 16.08 -9.69
N ILE A 245 -5.76 15.24 -8.81
CA ILE A 245 -5.50 13.78 -8.85
C ILE A 245 -6.11 13.13 -10.09
N ARG A 246 -7.34 13.48 -10.48
CA ARG A 246 -7.97 12.95 -11.71
C ARG A 246 -7.23 13.40 -12.98
N SER A 247 -6.55 14.55 -12.97
CA SER A 247 -5.77 15.05 -14.11
C SER A 247 -4.56 14.20 -14.52
N PHE A 248 -4.25 13.11 -13.79
CA PHE A 248 -3.24 12.12 -14.20
C PHE A 248 -3.81 10.93 -15.01
N ALA A 249 -5.13 10.85 -15.12
CA ALA A 249 -5.85 9.84 -15.92
C ALA A 249 -6.45 10.43 -17.23
N ALA A 250 -6.12 11.69 -17.53
CA ALA A 250 -6.57 12.46 -18.69
C ALA A 250 -5.37 12.89 -19.54
#